data_AF-A0AAU3LUD4-F1
#
_entry.id   AF-A0AAU3LUD4-F1
#
_cell.length_a   1.000
_cell.length_b   1.000
_cell.length_c   1.000
_cell.angle_alpha   90.00
_cell.angle_beta   90.00
_cell.angle_gamma   90.00
#
_symmetry.space_group_name_H-M   'P 1'
#
loop_
_entity.id
_entity.type
_entity.pdbx_description
1 polymer ?
#
loop_
_entity_poly.entity_id
_entity_poly.type
_entity_poly.pdbx_seq_one_letter_code
_entity_poly.pdbx_strand_id
1 'polypeptide(L)'
;MSEPCEVMFKLVRCRSSVPRARAVLRAKLGEWRAGHMVAESGELVLSELVTNALRVQVPGDRMVGVRIESREREGLLRLEVSDAGEGRPVVRQPGELDTAGRGLLLVQALAHRWGVDERQAGIGKTVWADLLAPGAAPVLGEADVAAVTLRPGQSVRVWGAWRTVRSVRSERYASGGLFVIVCLDEGPALRLQAGEGVTVRTGGASAAGTPRTPAGQARPLSGPVSSS
;
A
#
# COMPACT_ATOMS: atom_id res chain seq x y z
N MET A 1 8.88 -0.94 -17.01
CA MET A 1 9.14 -1.74 -15.79
C MET A 1 7.96 -1.53 -14.88
N SER A 2 7.11 -2.54 -14.69
CA SER A 2 5.92 -2.45 -13.84
C SER A 2 6.35 -2.18 -12.39
N GLU A 3 5.64 -1.30 -11.68
CA GLU A 3 5.89 -1.06 -10.26
C GLU A 3 5.76 -2.36 -9.45
N PRO A 4 6.54 -2.54 -8.39
CA PRO A 4 6.41 -3.71 -7.53
C PRO A 4 5.00 -3.72 -6.91
N CYS A 5 4.25 -4.81 -7.15
CA CYS A 5 2.96 -5.08 -6.53
C CYS A 5 3.12 -5.51 -5.07
N GLU A 6 4.05 -4.90 -4.34
CA GLU A 6 4.28 -5.21 -2.94
C GLU A 6 4.69 -3.98 -2.11
N VAL A 7 4.46 -4.07 -0.81
CA VAL A 7 5.00 -3.14 0.17
C VAL A 7 5.48 -3.89 1.39
N MET A 8 6.63 -3.47 1.91
CA MET A 8 7.21 -3.97 3.16
C MET A 8 7.41 -2.83 4.14
N PHE A 9 7.04 -3.05 5.40
CA PHE A 9 7.27 -2.09 6.47
C PHE A 9 7.43 -2.79 7.82
N LYS A 10 7.94 -2.05 8.81
CA LYS A 10 8.12 -2.53 10.17
C LYS A 10 7.22 -1.78 11.14
N LEU A 11 6.73 -2.48 12.14
CA LEU A 11 5.89 -1.97 13.20
C LEU A 11 6.58 -2.12 14.55
N VAL A 12 6.46 -1.09 15.38
CA VAL A 12 6.82 -1.16 16.79
C VAL A 12 5.85 -2.07 17.54
N ARG A 13 6.31 -2.71 18.61
CA ARG A 13 5.51 -3.71 19.36
C ARG A 13 4.52 -3.07 20.33
N CYS A 14 3.50 -2.39 19.81
CA CYS A 14 2.42 -1.79 20.60
C CYS A 14 1.05 -1.94 19.91
N ARG A 15 -0.04 -1.89 20.68
CA ARG A 15 -1.39 -2.12 20.16
C ARG A 15 -1.82 -1.10 19.08
N SER A 16 -1.27 0.11 19.12
CA SER A 16 -1.56 1.14 18.10
C SER A 16 -0.92 0.86 16.74
N SER A 17 -0.06 -0.16 16.63
CA SER A 17 0.46 -0.66 15.34
C SER A 17 -0.58 -1.42 14.52
N VAL A 18 -1.62 -2.00 15.13
CA VAL A 18 -2.66 -2.74 14.41
C VAL A 18 -3.49 -1.81 13.50
N PRO A 19 -4.03 -0.67 13.98
CA PRO A 19 -4.65 0.31 13.09
C PRO A 19 -3.73 0.84 11.99
N ARG A 20 -2.43 1.00 12.27
CA ARG A 20 -1.45 1.43 11.27
C ARG A 20 -1.30 0.40 10.15
N ALA A 21 -1.22 -0.90 10.48
CA ALA A 21 -1.15 -1.97 9.51
C ALA A 21 -2.39 -1.97 8.58
N ARG A 22 -3.59 -1.85 9.15
CA ARG A 22 -4.83 -1.75 8.38
C ARG A 22 -4.85 -0.53 7.45
N ALA A 23 -4.41 0.63 7.93
CA ALA A 23 -4.37 1.84 7.11
C ALA A 23 -3.47 1.68 5.87
N VAL A 24 -2.30 1.05 6.04
CA VAL A 24 -1.40 0.75 4.91
C VAL A 24 -2.03 -0.23 3.95
N LEU A 25 -2.66 -1.31 4.45
CA LEU A 25 -3.35 -2.28 3.61
C LEU A 25 -4.48 -1.64 2.81
N ARG A 26 -5.37 -0.89 3.47
CA ARG A 26 -6.49 -0.21 2.81
C ARG A 26 -6.02 0.70 1.68
N ALA A 27 -4.95 1.47 1.93
CA ALA A 27 -4.40 2.35 0.91
C ALA A 27 -3.86 1.56 -0.30
N LYS A 28 -3.13 0.46 -0.06
CA LYS A 28 -2.63 -0.41 -1.13
C LYS A 28 -3.76 -1.08 -1.91
N LEU A 29 -4.80 -1.53 -1.23
CA LEU A 29 -5.97 -2.12 -1.88
C LEU A 29 -6.77 -1.11 -2.68
N GLY A 30 -6.80 0.16 -2.26
CA GLY A 30 -7.33 1.26 -3.07
C GLY A 30 -6.51 1.51 -4.34
N GLU A 31 -5.18 1.60 -4.21
CA GLU A 31 -4.25 1.71 -5.34
C GLU A 31 -4.38 0.54 -6.33
N TRP A 32 -4.65 -0.66 -5.82
CA TRP A 32 -4.82 -1.88 -6.62
C TRP A 32 -6.27 -2.13 -7.05
N ARG A 33 -7.22 -1.23 -6.72
CA ARG A 33 -8.67 -1.37 -6.96
C ARG A 33 -9.24 -2.73 -6.52
N ALA A 34 -8.73 -3.28 -5.44
CA ALA A 34 -9.27 -4.51 -4.89
C ALA A 34 -10.74 -4.30 -4.47
N GLY A 35 -11.58 -5.30 -4.71
CA GLY A 35 -12.99 -5.24 -4.35
C GLY A 35 -13.21 -5.04 -2.84
N HIS A 36 -14.33 -4.44 -2.46
CA HIS A 36 -14.67 -4.13 -1.06
C HIS A 36 -14.53 -5.34 -0.12
N MET A 37 -15.03 -6.51 -0.55
CA MET A 37 -14.94 -7.76 0.21
C MET A 37 -13.49 -8.20 0.48
N VAL A 38 -12.58 -7.96 -0.47
CA VAL A 38 -11.16 -8.25 -0.33
C VAL A 38 -10.53 -7.30 0.69
N ALA A 39 -10.92 -6.03 0.67
CA ALA A 39 -10.46 -5.03 1.64
C ALA A 39 -10.89 -5.38 3.07
N GLU A 40 -12.17 -5.68 3.29
CA GLU A 40 -12.67 -6.07 4.61
C GLU A 40 -12.00 -7.35 5.13
N SER A 41 -11.93 -8.39 4.29
CA SER A 41 -11.32 -9.67 4.68
C SER A 41 -9.83 -9.51 4.96
N GLY A 42 -9.12 -8.75 4.10
CA GLY A 42 -7.71 -8.46 4.28
C GLY A 42 -7.40 -7.68 5.54
N GLU A 43 -8.22 -6.68 5.88
CA GLU A 43 -8.04 -5.88 7.09
C GLU A 43 -8.21 -6.70 8.37
N LEU A 44 -9.20 -7.59 8.40
CA LEU A 44 -9.43 -8.49 9.51
C LEU A 44 -8.28 -9.50 9.64
N VAL A 45 -7.90 -10.17 8.55
CA VAL A 45 -6.78 -11.13 8.54
C VAL A 45 -5.49 -10.46 8.99
N LEU A 46 -5.14 -9.31 8.41
CA LEU A 46 -3.91 -8.59 8.79
C LEU A 46 -3.93 -8.17 10.26
N SER A 47 -5.10 -7.75 10.76
CA SER A 47 -5.25 -7.36 12.17
C SER A 47 -5.01 -8.52 13.12
N GLU A 48 -5.53 -9.71 12.80
CA GLU A 48 -5.30 -10.92 13.60
C GLU A 48 -3.85 -11.38 13.53
N LEU A 49 -3.23 -11.37 12.34
CA LEU A 49 -1.83 -11.74 12.18
C LEU A 49 -0.89 -10.80 12.96
N VAL A 50 -1.09 -9.49 12.85
CA VAL A 50 -0.29 -8.50 13.60
C VAL A 50 -0.56 -8.62 15.10
N THR A 51 -1.81 -8.82 15.53
CA THR A 51 -2.16 -8.99 16.95
C THR A 51 -1.48 -10.24 17.53
N ASN A 52 -1.46 -11.35 16.80
CA ASN A 52 -0.76 -12.56 17.20
C ASN A 52 0.74 -12.33 17.28
N ALA A 53 1.32 -11.69 16.27
CA ALA A 53 2.74 -11.35 16.25
C ALA A 53 3.14 -10.47 17.43
N LEU A 54 2.29 -9.51 17.86
CA LEU A 54 2.52 -8.63 19.01
C LEU A 54 2.47 -9.34 20.37
N ARG A 55 1.74 -10.45 20.48
CA ARG A 55 1.58 -11.23 21.73
C ARG A 55 2.79 -12.10 22.05
N VAL A 56 3.62 -12.41 21.05
CA VAL A 56 4.81 -13.24 21.26
C VAL A 56 5.84 -12.48 22.10
N GLN A 57 6.40 -13.13 23.12
CA GLN A 57 7.43 -12.54 23.95
C GLN A 57 8.77 -12.57 23.22
N VAL A 58 9.40 -11.40 23.06
CA VAL A 58 10.70 -11.20 22.40
C VAL A 58 11.45 -10.04 23.08
N PRO A 59 12.77 -9.90 22.87
CA PRO A 59 13.50 -8.72 23.32
C PRO A 59 12.87 -7.41 22.82
N GLY A 60 12.92 -6.35 23.64
CA GLY A 60 12.17 -5.10 23.39
C GLY A 60 12.62 -4.29 22.18
N ASP A 61 13.81 -4.56 21.64
CA ASP A 61 14.36 -3.95 20.43
C ASP A 61 13.82 -4.59 19.13
N ARG A 62 13.07 -5.70 19.23
CA ARG A 62 12.53 -6.40 18.06
C ARG A 62 11.28 -5.71 17.54
N MET A 63 11.15 -5.67 16.22
CA MET A 63 9.99 -5.13 15.49
C MET A 63 9.19 -6.25 14.82
N VAL A 64 7.94 -5.96 14.47
CA VAL A 64 7.12 -6.83 13.61
C VAL A 64 7.30 -6.40 12.16
N GLY A 65 7.68 -7.32 11.28
CA GLY A 65 7.72 -7.09 9.84
C GLY A 65 6.37 -7.37 9.21
N VAL A 66 5.96 -6.56 8.22
CA VAL A 66 4.75 -6.80 7.43
C VAL A 66 5.12 -6.70 5.96
N ARG A 67 4.66 -7.68 5.17
CA ARG A 67 4.70 -7.64 3.70
C ARG A 67 3.29 -7.83 3.16
N ILE A 68 2.92 -7.01 2.19
CA ILE A 68 1.64 -7.06 1.50
C ILE A 68 1.98 -7.13 0.02
N GLU A 69 1.46 -8.14 -0.67
CA GLU A 69 1.78 -8.42 -2.07
C GLU A 69 0.50 -8.74 -2.84
N SER A 70 0.26 -8.04 -3.95
CA SER A 70 -0.73 -8.46 -4.94
C SER A 70 -0.08 -9.37 -5.98
N ARG A 71 -0.62 -10.57 -6.14
CA ARG A 71 -0.23 -11.56 -7.15
C ARG A 71 -1.32 -11.61 -8.20
N GLU A 72 -1.36 -10.59 -9.04
CA GLU A 72 -2.42 -10.39 -10.05
C GLU A 72 -2.64 -11.63 -10.92
N ARG A 73 -1.57 -12.27 -11.40
CA ARG A 73 -1.65 -13.47 -12.25
C ARG A 73 -2.29 -14.67 -11.56
N GLU A 74 -2.14 -14.77 -10.24
CA GLU A 74 -2.73 -15.82 -9.42
C GLU A 74 -4.11 -15.40 -8.87
N GLY A 75 -4.48 -14.12 -9.00
CA GLY A 75 -5.67 -13.55 -8.37
C GLY A 75 -5.60 -13.62 -6.84
N LEU A 76 -4.41 -13.45 -6.26
CA LEU A 76 -4.19 -13.57 -4.81
C LEU A 76 -3.64 -12.29 -4.20
N LEU A 77 -4.09 -12.00 -2.97
CA LEU A 77 -3.48 -11.03 -2.07
C LEU A 77 -2.74 -11.79 -0.97
N ARG A 78 -1.42 -11.68 -0.94
CA ARG A 78 -0.59 -12.23 0.11
C ARG A 78 -0.36 -11.20 1.21
N LEU A 79 -0.66 -11.61 2.44
CA LEU A 79 -0.35 -10.90 3.67
C LEU A 79 0.65 -11.72 4.48
N GLU A 80 1.79 -11.14 4.83
CA GLU A 80 2.80 -11.77 5.67
C GLU A 80 3.12 -10.90 6.88
N VAL A 81 3.24 -11.54 8.04
CA VAL A 81 3.66 -10.91 9.28
C VAL A 81 4.78 -11.73 9.90
N SER A 82 5.93 -11.09 10.09
CA SER A 82 7.12 -11.70 10.68
C SER A 82 7.36 -11.19 12.09
N ASP A 83 7.60 -12.10 13.02
CA ASP A 83 8.04 -11.79 14.39
C ASP A 83 9.34 -12.55 14.71
N ALA A 84 10.04 -12.10 15.76
CA ALA A 84 11.32 -12.68 16.19
C ALA A 84 11.17 -13.75 17.27
N GLY A 85 9.95 -14.24 17.52
CA GLY A 85 9.70 -15.17 18.61
C GLY A 85 9.54 -16.61 18.13
N GLU A 86 9.86 -17.52 19.04
CA GLU A 86 9.82 -18.96 18.81
C GLU A 86 8.38 -19.50 18.82
N GLY A 87 8.23 -20.78 18.44
CA GLY A 87 6.95 -21.48 18.42
C GLY A 87 6.05 -21.13 17.24
N ARG A 88 5.09 -21.99 16.94
CA ARG A 88 4.10 -21.79 15.86
C ARG A 88 2.77 -21.28 16.43
N PRO A 89 2.06 -20.39 15.74
CA PRO A 89 0.67 -20.06 16.08
C PRO A 89 -0.17 -21.35 16.06
N VAL A 90 -0.81 -21.67 17.19
CA VAL A 90 -1.69 -22.83 17.30
C VAL A 90 -3.13 -22.37 17.13
N VAL A 91 -3.83 -22.94 16.14
CA VAL A 91 -5.28 -22.77 16.02
C VAL A 91 -5.91 -23.42 17.26
N ARG A 92 -6.52 -22.62 18.13
CA ARG A 92 -7.28 -23.13 19.26
C ARG A 92 -8.75 -23.00 18.95
N GLN A 93 -9.55 -23.99 19.34
CA GLN A 93 -11.00 -23.82 19.46
C GLN A 93 -11.26 -23.14 20.81
N PRO A 94 -11.65 -21.85 20.84
CA PRO A 94 -12.02 -21.20 22.08
C PRO A 94 -13.35 -21.77 22.58
N GLY A 95 -13.49 -21.94 23.89
CA GLY A 95 -14.80 -22.21 24.49
C GLY A 95 -15.78 -21.05 24.25
N GLU A 96 -17.07 -21.28 24.46
CA GLU A 96 -18.12 -20.28 24.17
C GLU A 96 -17.90 -18.92 24.88
N LEU A 97 -17.23 -18.94 26.05
CA LEU A 97 -16.92 -17.77 26.86
C LEU A 97 -15.49 -17.21 26.66
N ASP A 98 -14.65 -17.86 25.85
CA ASP A 98 -13.29 -17.41 25.60
C ASP A 98 -13.25 -16.29 24.56
N THR A 99 -12.70 -15.15 24.98
CA THR A 99 -12.40 -13.99 24.12
C THR A 99 -11.02 -14.08 23.46
N ALA A 100 -10.17 -15.00 23.91
CA ALA A 100 -8.86 -15.29 23.33
C ALA A 100 -8.90 -16.57 22.48
N GLY A 101 -8.20 -16.60 21.34
CA GLY A 101 -8.07 -17.81 20.50
C GLY A 101 -8.91 -17.85 19.22
N ARG A 102 -9.85 -16.90 19.03
CA ARG A 102 -10.65 -16.78 17.79
C ARG A 102 -9.87 -16.28 16.58
N GLY A 103 -8.75 -15.60 16.79
CA GLY A 103 -8.02 -14.89 15.74
C GLY A 103 -7.55 -15.78 14.58
N LEU A 104 -6.96 -16.94 14.89
CA LEU A 104 -6.55 -17.89 13.83
C LEU A 104 -7.72 -18.63 13.21
N LEU A 105 -8.85 -18.81 13.91
CA LEU A 105 -10.07 -19.35 13.31
C LEU A 105 -10.62 -18.39 12.25
N LEU A 106 -10.56 -17.09 12.51
CA LEU A 106 -10.93 -16.06 11.53
C LEU A 106 -10.00 -16.10 10.32
N VAL A 107 -8.68 -16.20 10.54
CA VAL A 107 -7.72 -16.38 9.44
C VAL A 107 -7.99 -17.65 8.64
N GLN A 108 -8.25 -18.77 9.31
CA GLN A 108 -8.60 -20.06 8.69
C GLN A 108 -9.89 -19.98 7.85
N ALA A 109 -10.87 -19.19 8.29
CA ALA A 109 -12.15 -19.06 7.61
C ALA A 109 -12.10 -18.11 6.40
N LEU A 110 -11.29 -17.05 6.47
CA LEU A 110 -11.22 -16.02 5.43
C LEU A 110 -10.12 -16.26 4.40
N ALA A 111 -9.01 -16.86 4.81
CA ALA A 111 -7.89 -17.11 3.90
C ALA A 111 -8.20 -18.29 2.95
N HIS A 112 -7.82 -18.15 1.69
CA HIS A 112 -7.79 -19.26 0.74
C HIS A 112 -6.81 -20.34 1.21
N ARG A 113 -5.65 -19.90 1.69
CA ARG A 113 -4.65 -20.74 2.37
C ARG A 113 -3.82 -19.85 3.28
N TRP A 114 -3.30 -20.42 4.35
CA TRP A 114 -2.40 -19.73 5.26
C TRP A 114 -1.37 -20.71 5.81
N GLY A 115 -0.28 -20.19 6.35
CA GLY A 115 0.81 -21.03 6.82
C GLY A 115 1.82 -20.27 7.66
N VAL A 116 2.87 -21.00 8.05
CA VAL A 116 3.92 -20.51 8.93
C VAL A 116 5.25 -21.03 8.40
N ASP A 117 6.08 -20.09 7.96
CA ASP A 117 7.43 -20.34 7.48
C ASP A 117 8.45 -19.87 8.52
N GLU A 118 9.62 -20.50 8.53
CA GLU A 118 10.76 -19.95 9.24
C GLU A 118 11.25 -18.69 8.54
N ARG A 119 11.75 -17.74 9.34
CA ARG A 119 12.26 -16.50 8.76
C ARG A 119 13.57 -16.79 8.01
N GLN A 120 13.58 -16.56 6.71
CA GLN A 120 14.76 -16.83 5.85
C GLN A 120 16.04 -16.11 6.28
N ALA A 121 15.91 -14.96 6.96
CA ALA A 121 17.04 -14.14 7.41
C ALA A 121 16.96 -13.86 8.93
N GLY A 122 17.14 -14.89 9.74
CA GLY A 122 17.35 -14.78 11.19
C GLY A 122 16.30 -15.48 12.04
N ILE A 123 16.26 -15.14 13.34
CA ILE A 123 15.39 -15.80 14.32
C ILE A 123 13.93 -15.38 14.13
N GLY A 124 13.04 -16.36 14.29
CA GLY A 124 11.59 -16.18 14.35
C GLY A 124 10.87 -16.82 13.18
N LYS A 125 9.67 -16.33 12.91
CA LYS A 125 8.74 -16.92 11.96
C LYS A 125 8.04 -15.86 11.13
N THR A 126 7.52 -16.29 9.99
CA THR A 126 6.59 -15.53 9.16
C THR A 126 5.28 -16.28 9.10
N VAL A 127 4.22 -15.67 9.62
CA VAL A 127 2.85 -16.16 9.43
C VAL A 127 2.29 -15.47 8.20
N TRP A 128 1.71 -16.24 7.29
CA TRP A 128 1.21 -15.72 6.03
C TRP A 128 -0.20 -16.20 5.72
N ALA A 129 -0.93 -15.41 4.96
CA ALA A 129 -2.26 -15.75 4.43
C ALA A 129 -2.41 -15.25 3.00
N ASP A 130 -2.95 -16.11 2.13
CA ASP A 130 -3.42 -15.74 0.79
C ASP A 130 -4.94 -15.57 0.82
N LEU A 131 -5.40 -14.45 0.28
CA LEU A 131 -6.82 -14.16 0.06
C LEU A 131 -7.10 -14.19 -1.44
N LEU A 132 -8.29 -14.65 -1.83
CA LEU A 132 -8.74 -14.49 -3.22
C LEU A 132 -8.97 -13.00 -3.50
N ALA A 133 -8.26 -12.47 -4.49
CA ALA A 133 -8.29 -11.07 -4.91
C ALA A 133 -8.23 -10.96 -6.44
N PRO A 134 -9.23 -11.49 -7.17
CA PRO A 134 -9.25 -11.40 -8.63
C PRO A 134 -9.34 -9.93 -9.07
N GLY A 135 -8.43 -9.51 -9.94
CA GLY A 135 -8.43 -8.16 -10.53
C GLY A 135 -7.79 -7.06 -9.67
N ALA A 136 -7.12 -7.39 -8.56
CA ALA A 136 -6.34 -6.43 -7.79
C ALA A 136 -4.99 -6.14 -8.50
N ALA A 137 -4.91 -5.05 -9.25
CA ALA A 137 -3.73 -4.67 -10.04
C ALA A 137 -3.39 -3.19 -9.86
N PRO A 138 -2.10 -2.80 -9.78
CA PRO A 138 -1.72 -1.39 -9.77
C PRO A 138 -2.19 -0.70 -11.05
N VAL A 139 -2.96 0.37 -10.89
CA VAL A 139 -3.43 1.17 -12.02
C VAL A 139 -2.30 2.07 -12.48
N LEU A 140 -1.95 2.00 -13.76
CA LEU A 140 -1.26 3.09 -14.45
C LEU A 140 -2.34 4.13 -14.83
N GLY A 141 -2.37 5.30 -14.18
CA GLY A 141 -3.42 6.30 -14.41
C GLY A 141 -3.74 7.21 -13.23
N GLU A 142 -5.02 7.55 -13.02
CA GLU A 142 -5.51 8.29 -11.84
C GLU A 142 -6.09 7.29 -10.82
N ALA A 143 -5.66 7.34 -9.57
CA ALA A 143 -6.05 6.43 -8.49
C ALA A 143 -6.36 7.20 -7.20
N ASP A 144 -7.45 6.86 -6.50
CA ASP A 144 -7.71 7.42 -5.17
C ASP A 144 -6.88 6.70 -4.12
N VAL A 145 -5.96 7.43 -3.48
CA VAL A 145 -5.11 6.92 -2.41
C VAL A 145 -5.45 7.59 -1.09
N ALA A 146 -5.25 6.89 0.02
CA ALA A 146 -5.46 7.49 1.34
C ALA A 146 -4.44 8.61 1.58
N ALA A 147 -4.86 9.74 2.16
CA ALA A 147 -3.98 10.90 2.40
C ALA A 147 -2.66 10.52 3.12
N VAL A 148 -2.69 9.53 4.01
CA VAL A 148 -1.51 9.09 4.78
C VAL A 148 -0.42 8.42 3.94
N THR A 149 -0.72 7.98 2.72
CA THR A 149 0.25 7.36 1.82
C THR A 149 0.88 8.32 0.83
N LEU A 150 0.49 9.59 0.86
CA LEU A 150 1.00 10.60 -0.04
C LEU A 150 2.53 10.77 0.07
N ARG A 151 3.14 10.70 -1.10
CA ARG A 151 4.53 10.91 -1.51
C ARG A 151 4.91 12.37 -1.76
N PRO A 152 5.97 12.97 -1.21
CA PRO A 152 6.62 14.07 -1.92
C PRO A 152 6.90 13.67 -3.38
N GLY A 153 6.61 14.56 -4.33
CA GLY A 153 6.73 14.32 -5.77
C GLY A 153 5.50 13.69 -6.44
N GLN A 154 4.48 13.26 -5.70
CA GLN A 154 3.24 12.76 -6.32
C GLN A 154 2.37 13.91 -6.83
N SER A 155 1.71 13.70 -7.98
CA SER A 155 0.68 14.62 -8.47
C SER A 155 -0.68 14.21 -7.91
N VAL A 156 -1.31 15.10 -7.15
CA VAL A 156 -2.65 14.96 -6.53
C VAL A 156 -3.66 15.89 -7.19
N ARG A 157 -4.94 15.49 -7.23
CA ARG A 157 -6.03 16.34 -7.72
C ARG A 157 -6.69 17.09 -6.58
N VAL A 158 -6.66 18.41 -6.64
CA VAL A 158 -7.12 19.32 -5.58
C VAL A 158 -7.92 20.44 -6.23
N TRP A 159 -9.18 20.61 -5.80
CA TRP A 159 -10.12 21.57 -6.40
C TRP A 159 -10.19 21.51 -7.93
N GLY A 160 -10.15 20.28 -8.48
CA GLY A 160 -10.19 20.04 -9.91
C GLY A 160 -8.86 20.22 -10.65
N ALA A 161 -7.83 20.78 -10.01
CA ALA A 161 -6.51 21.00 -10.60
C ALA A 161 -5.47 19.97 -10.13
N TRP A 162 -4.46 19.71 -10.96
CA TRP A 162 -3.32 18.88 -10.58
C TRP A 162 -2.28 19.69 -9.83
N ARG A 163 -1.80 19.15 -8.72
CA ARG A 163 -0.80 19.76 -7.83
C ARG A 163 0.23 18.74 -7.42
N THR A 164 1.47 19.17 -7.28
CA THR A 164 2.56 18.30 -6.84
C THR A 164 2.72 18.41 -5.33
N VAL A 165 2.77 17.27 -4.65
CA VAL A 165 3.03 17.23 -3.21
C VAL A 165 4.49 17.59 -2.95
N ARG A 166 4.76 18.68 -2.24
CA ARG A 166 6.12 19.03 -1.77
C ARG A 166 6.50 18.29 -0.50
N SER A 167 5.58 18.19 0.45
CA SER A 167 5.83 17.51 1.72
C SER A 167 4.54 16.98 2.34
N VAL A 168 4.68 15.94 3.15
CA VAL A 168 3.59 15.29 3.87
C VAL A 168 4.02 15.10 5.31
N ARG A 169 3.22 15.61 6.24
CA ARG A 169 3.43 15.39 7.68
C ARG A 169 2.16 14.86 8.32
N SER A 170 2.32 14.00 9.31
CA SER A 170 1.19 13.46 10.08
C SER A 170 1.11 14.16 11.43
N GLU A 171 -0.08 14.63 11.80
CA GLU A 171 -0.36 15.23 13.10
C GLU A 171 -1.46 14.44 13.83
N ARG A 172 -1.31 14.28 15.15
CA ARG A 172 -2.30 13.60 16.00
C ARG A 172 -3.01 14.61 16.89
N TYR A 173 -4.33 14.47 17.01
CA TYR A 173 -5.09 15.16 18.07
C TYR A 173 -5.07 14.37 19.37
N ALA A 174 -5.29 15.07 20.48
CA ALA A 174 -5.54 14.46 21.79
C ALA A 174 -6.75 13.50 21.79
N SER A 175 -7.70 13.67 20.87
CA SER A 175 -8.87 12.79 20.67
C SER A 175 -8.58 11.52 19.85
N GLY A 176 -7.33 11.30 19.40
CA GLY A 176 -6.91 10.06 18.73
C GLY A 176 -7.05 10.04 17.21
N GLY A 177 -7.61 11.09 16.59
CA GLY A 177 -7.66 11.23 15.13
C GLY A 177 -6.29 11.56 14.52
N LEU A 178 -5.96 10.89 13.41
CA LEU A 178 -4.74 11.15 12.63
C LEU A 178 -5.09 12.01 11.41
N PHE A 179 -4.50 13.19 11.33
CA PHE A 179 -4.58 14.05 10.17
C PHE A 179 -3.26 14.07 9.42
N VAL A 180 -3.34 14.31 8.13
CA VAL A 180 -2.20 14.48 7.24
C VAL A 180 -2.24 15.89 6.71
N ILE A 181 -1.13 16.61 6.87
CA ILE A 181 -0.94 17.91 6.27
C ILE A 181 -0.05 17.75 5.05
N VAL A 182 -0.59 18.15 3.91
CA VAL A 182 0.03 18.04 2.59
C VAL A 182 0.35 19.43 2.08
N CYS A 183 1.63 19.75 1.93
CA CYS A 183 2.05 20.98 1.28
C CYS A 183 2.18 20.73 -0.22
N LEU A 184 1.61 21.62 -1.03
CA LEU A 184 1.57 21.52 -2.48
C LEU A 184 2.61 22.46 -3.13
N ASP A 185 2.86 22.28 -4.42
CA ASP A 185 3.62 23.19 -5.27
C ASP A 185 2.97 24.57 -5.33
N GLU A 186 1.64 24.61 -5.46
CA GLU A 186 0.84 25.82 -5.50
C GLU A 186 -0.42 25.70 -4.63
N GLY A 187 -0.81 26.82 -4.00
CA GLY A 187 -1.99 26.90 -3.14
C GLY A 187 -1.74 26.60 -1.66
N PRO A 188 -2.78 26.67 -0.81
CA PRO A 188 -2.63 26.44 0.61
C PRO A 188 -2.43 24.95 0.94
N ALA A 189 -1.80 24.68 2.08
CA ALA A 189 -1.61 23.31 2.56
C ALA A 189 -2.96 22.64 2.83
N LEU A 190 -3.11 21.39 2.38
CA LEU A 190 -4.29 20.59 2.65
C LEU A 190 -4.18 19.93 4.00
N ARG A 191 -5.31 19.85 4.69
CA ARG A 191 -5.44 19.10 5.93
C ARG A 191 -6.52 18.05 5.72
N LEU A 192 -6.09 16.80 5.70
CA LEU A 192 -6.91 15.66 5.31
C LEU A 192 -6.97 14.65 6.45
N GLN A 193 -8.08 13.92 6.57
CA GLN A 193 -8.11 12.75 7.45
C GLN A 193 -7.19 11.67 6.89
N ALA A 194 -6.53 10.87 7.74
CA ALA A 194 -5.58 9.87 7.25
C ALA A 194 -6.18 8.86 6.26
N GLY A 195 -7.48 8.57 6.37
CA GLY A 195 -8.22 7.69 5.46
C GLY A 195 -8.99 8.40 4.34
N GLU A 196 -8.87 9.74 4.24
CA GLU A 196 -9.51 10.51 3.16
C GLU A 196 -8.88 10.15 1.82
N GLY A 197 -9.71 9.85 0.82
CA GLY A 197 -9.26 9.53 -0.53
C GLY A 197 -8.81 10.79 -1.26
N VAL A 198 -7.62 10.74 -1.83
CA VAL A 198 -7.05 11.79 -2.68
C VAL A 198 -6.71 11.16 -4.02
N THR A 199 -7.24 11.72 -5.10
CA THR A 199 -6.90 11.25 -6.44
C THR A 199 -5.46 11.60 -6.76
N VAL A 200 -4.66 10.62 -7.13
CA VAL A 200 -3.24 10.72 -7.47
C VAL A 200 -3.03 10.20 -8.87
N ARG A 201 -2.11 10.81 -9.61
CA ARG A 201 -1.66 10.25 -10.89
C ARG A 201 -0.49 9.29 -10.65
N THR A 202 -0.70 8.01 -10.91
CA THR A 202 0.30 6.94 -10.84
C THR A 202 0.84 6.64 -12.23
N GLY A 203 2.07 7.11 -12.50
CA GLY A 203 2.85 6.70 -13.67
C GLY A 203 3.69 7.80 -14.34
N GLY A 204 5.01 7.57 -14.39
CA GLY A 204 5.95 8.19 -15.32
C GLY A 204 6.73 9.36 -14.74
N ALA A 205 8.06 9.18 -14.58
CA ALA A 205 8.99 10.29 -14.53
C ALA A 205 8.60 11.31 -15.61
N SER A 206 8.51 12.58 -15.23
CA SER A 206 8.39 13.69 -16.18
C SER A 206 9.60 13.62 -17.11
N ALA A 207 9.44 12.95 -18.25
CA ALA A 207 10.24 13.24 -19.41
C ALA A 207 9.82 14.64 -19.82
N ALA A 208 10.59 15.62 -19.37
CA ALA A 208 10.54 16.98 -19.85
C ALA A 208 10.69 16.92 -21.38
N GLY A 209 9.56 16.92 -22.09
CA GLY A 209 9.51 17.08 -23.52
C GLY A 209 9.94 18.50 -23.83
N THR A 210 11.21 18.68 -24.19
CA THR A 210 11.66 19.86 -24.92
C THR A 210 10.77 19.99 -26.16
N PRO A 211 10.11 21.13 -26.40
CA PRO A 211 9.33 21.31 -27.62
C PRO A 211 10.28 21.29 -28.81
N ARG A 212 10.20 20.24 -29.62
CA ARG A 212 10.81 20.22 -30.96
C ARG A 212 9.99 21.13 -31.86
N THR A 213 10.62 22.23 -32.27
CA THR A 213 10.15 23.13 -33.33
C THR A 213 9.88 22.33 -34.62
N PRO A 214 8.71 22.48 -35.26
CA PRO A 214 8.50 21.93 -36.59
C PRO A 214 8.89 23.00 -37.62
N ALA A 215 9.97 22.78 -38.37
CA ALA A 215 10.22 23.51 -39.61
C ALA A 215 10.93 22.57 -40.57
N GLY A 216 10.20 22.10 -41.60
CA GLY A 216 10.79 21.26 -42.63
C GLY A 216 9.78 20.49 -43.46
N GLN A 217 8.90 21.19 -44.18
CA GLN A 217 8.33 20.65 -45.42
C GLN A 217 8.30 21.74 -46.49
N ALA A 218 9.24 21.67 -47.42
CA ALA A 218 9.02 22.13 -48.79
C ALA A 218 9.59 21.04 -49.72
N ARG A 219 8.71 20.50 -50.56
CA ARG A 219 8.95 19.40 -51.51
C ARG A 219 10.02 19.77 -52.55
N PRO A 220 10.69 18.79 -53.17
CA PRO A 220 11.52 19.02 -54.35
C PRO A 220 10.65 19.04 -55.61
N LEU A 221 10.96 19.93 -56.56
CA LEU A 221 10.69 19.70 -57.98
C LEU A 221 11.84 20.27 -58.82
N SER A 222 12.45 19.36 -59.57
CA SER A 222 13.53 19.53 -60.52
C SER A 222 13.12 20.38 -61.73
N GLY A 223 14.08 21.08 -62.34
CA GLY A 223 13.97 21.53 -63.73
C GLY A 223 15.05 22.55 -64.12
N PRO A 224 15.69 22.45 -65.31
CA PRO A 224 17.08 22.89 -65.47
C PRO A 224 17.27 24.12 -66.37
N VAL A 225 18.52 24.60 -66.42
CA VAL A 225 19.22 25.41 -67.45
C VAL A 225 18.49 26.57 -68.14
N SER A 226 19.12 27.75 -68.11
CA SER A 226 19.68 28.37 -69.32
C SER A 226 20.54 29.59 -68.98
N SER A 227 21.63 29.69 -69.73
CA SER A 227 22.66 30.72 -69.73
C SER A 227 22.17 32.08 -70.23
N SER A 228 22.79 33.15 -69.75
CA SER A 228 23.43 34.21 -70.54
C SER A 228 24.23 35.14 -69.62
#